data_AF-A0A1W9SSE1-F1
#
_entry.id   AF-A0A1W9SSE1-F1
#
_cell.length_a   1.000
_cell.length_b   1.000
_cell.length_c   1.000
_cell.angle_alpha   90.00
_cell.angle_beta   90.00
_cell.angle_gamma   90.00
#
_symmetry.space_group_name_H-M   'P 1'
#
loop_
_entity.id
_entity.type
_entity.pdbx_description
1 polymer ?
#
loop_
_entity_poly.entity_id
_entity_poly.type
_entity_poly.pdbx_seq_one_letter_code
_entity_poly.pdbx_strand_id
1 'polypeptide(L)'
;MKKKIQNFIRNILFLNLIIIILSFLIFKFTKIGDFYLSIFPILLFFFNIITIIFHYFQITGKEKKFFQKFMLTSTIKLFIFLIFLIVYVFLNKENAIPFIVFYLILYFIFQIFEIISLLKAFKK
;
A
#
# COMPACT_ATOMS: atom_id res chain seq x y z
N MET A 1 -5.30 -22.31 2.76
CA MET A 1 -4.38 -21.20 2.38
C MET A 1 -4.73 -20.59 1.02
N LYS A 2 -4.81 -21.36 -0.08
CA LYS A 2 -5.13 -20.82 -1.43
C LYS A 2 -6.38 -19.91 -1.47
N LYS A 3 -7.49 -20.33 -0.87
CA LYS A 3 -8.74 -19.54 -0.81
C LYS A 3 -8.62 -18.21 -0.04
N LYS A 4 -7.79 -18.16 1.02
CA LYS A 4 -7.53 -16.92 1.79
C LYS A 4 -6.73 -15.91 0.95
N ILE A 5 -5.70 -16.38 0.25
CA ILE A 5 -4.87 -15.57 -0.65
C ILE A 5 -5.67 -15.08 -1.85
N GLN A 6 -6.49 -15.92 -2.47
CA GLN A 6 -7.37 -15.52 -3.59
C GLN A 6 -8.37 -14.44 -3.18
N ASN A 7 -9.01 -14.59 -2.01
CA ASN A 7 -9.90 -13.55 -1.47
C ASN A 7 -9.15 -12.24 -1.22
N PHE A 8 -7.93 -12.31 -0.69
CA PHE A 8 -7.10 -11.13 -0.47
C PHE A 8 -6.77 -10.41 -1.79
N ILE A 9 -6.32 -11.16 -2.80
CA ILE A 9 -6.01 -10.62 -4.14
C ILE A 9 -7.26 -9.96 -4.75
N ARG A 10 -8.44 -10.58 -4.62
CA ARG A 10 -9.67 -9.95 -5.12
C ARG A 10 -9.99 -8.64 -4.39
N ASN A 11 -9.83 -8.62 -3.06
CA ASN A 11 -10.12 -7.44 -2.26
C ASN A 11 -9.12 -6.30 -2.52
N ILE A 12 -7.83 -6.60 -2.74
CA ILE A 12 -6.83 -5.58 -3.03
C ILE A 12 -7.01 -5.02 -4.45
N LEU A 13 -7.44 -5.83 -5.41
CA LEU A 13 -7.82 -5.35 -6.74
C LEU A 13 -9.05 -4.43 -6.68
N PHE A 14 -10.03 -4.76 -5.85
CA PHE A 14 -11.19 -3.90 -5.63
C PHE A 14 -10.80 -2.56 -4.97
N LEU A 15 -9.91 -2.61 -3.97
CA LEU A 15 -9.35 -1.40 -3.35
C LEU A 15 -8.61 -0.53 -4.37
N ASN A 16 -7.76 -1.13 -5.22
CA ASN A 16 -7.05 -0.39 -6.27
C ASN A 16 -8.03 0.31 -7.21
N LEU A 17 -9.12 -0.36 -7.60
CA LEU A 17 -10.12 0.20 -8.50
C LEU A 17 -10.79 1.44 -7.86
N ILE A 18 -11.11 1.38 -6.57
CA ILE A 18 -11.61 2.54 -5.82
C ILE A 18 -10.58 3.67 -5.78
N ILE A 19 -9.30 3.35 -5.48
CA ILE A 19 -8.22 4.34 -5.41
C ILE A 19 -8.05 5.02 -6.77
N ILE A 20 -8.08 4.28 -7.88
CA ILE A 20 -7.97 4.84 -9.24
C ILE A 20 -9.11 5.82 -9.52
N ILE A 21 -10.35 5.45 -9.19
CA ILE A 21 -11.52 6.31 -9.42
C ILE A 21 -11.43 7.58 -8.57
N LEU A 22 -11.16 7.46 -7.26
CA LEU A 22 -11.06 8.61 -6.36
C LEU A 22 -9.92 9.55 -6.77
N SER A 23 -8.78 8.97 -7.13
CA SER A 23 -7.62 9.70 -7.62
C SER A 23 -7.96 10.45 -8.90
N PHE A 24 -8.53 9.77 -9.89
CA PHE A 24 -8.94 10.42 -11.14
C PHE A 24 -9.91 11.59 -10.90
N LEU A 25 -10.88 11.44 -9.98
CA LEU A 25 -11.79 12.53 -9.62
C LEU A 25 -11.05 13.70 -8.98
N ILE A 26 -10.25 13.47 -7.94
CA ILE A 26 -9.53 14.51 -7.19
C ILE A 26 -8.58 15.30 -8.11
N PHE A 27 -7.84 14.59 -8.97
CA PHE A 27 -6.81 15.20 -9.82
C PHE A 27 -7.37 15.85 -11.09
N LYS A 28 -8.57 15.46 -11.54
CA LYS A 28 -9.29 16.19 -12.59
C LYS A 28 -9.72 17.60 -12.12
N PHE A 29 -10.01 17.77 -10.82
CA PHE A 29 -10.45 19.05 -10.26
C PHE A 29 -9.30 19.91 -9.72
N THR A 30 -8.06 19.42 -9.69
CA THR A 30 -6.89 20.15 -9.19
C THR A 30 -5.86 20.39 -10.30
N LYS A 31 -5.29 21.59 -10.37
CA LYS A 31 -4.24 21.99 -11.34
C LYS A 31 -2.90 21.22 -11.20
N ILE A 32 -2.85 20.20 -10.33
CA ILE A 32 -1.69 19.35 -10.04
C ILE A 32 -1.73 18.05 -10.88
N GLY A 33 -2.74 17.89 -11.74
CA GLY A 33 -3.06 16.65 -12.45
C GLY A 33 -1.93 16.03 -13.27
N ASP A 34 -1.12 16.82 -13.98
CA ASP A 34 -0.16 16.26 -14.96
C ASP A 34 1.02 15.54 -14.30
N PHE A 35 1.58 16.12 -13.24
CA PHE A 35 2.63 15.46 -12.45
C PHE A 35 2.09 14.20 -11.77
N TYR A 36 0.87 14.30 -11.24
CA TYR A 36 0.23 13.19 -10.55
C TYR A 36 -0.02 11.98 -11.45
N LEU A 37 -0.62 12.20 -12.62
CA LEU A 37 -0.99 11.14 -13.56
C LEU A 37 0.23 10.33 -14.02
N SER A 38 1.40 10.97 -14.08
CA SER A 38 2.65 10.32 -14.49
C SER A 38 3.22 9.38 -13.42
N ILE A 39 3.23 9.78 -12.15
CA ILE A 39 3.83 8.98 -11.07
C ILE A 39 2.86 7.98 -10.43
N PHE A 40 1.56 8.27 -10.49
CA PHE A 40 0.53 7.50 -9.81
C PHE A 40 0.52 5.99 -10.13
N PRO A 41 0.68 5.54 -11.40
CA PRO A 41 0.72 4.10 -11.71
C PRO A 41 1.87 3.37 -11.03
N ILE A 42 3.05 4.00 -10.97
CA ILE A 42 4.26 3.45 -10.36
C ILE A 42 4.07 3.32 -8.85
N LEU A 43 3.54 4.37 -8.21
CA LEU A 43 3.19 4.35 -6.79
C LEU A 43 2.21 3.22 -6.45
N LEU A 44 1.12 3.14 -7.20
CA LEU A 44 0.05 2.19 -6.91
C LEU A 44 0.54 0.75 -7.12
N PHE A 45 1.36 0.51 -8.14
CA PHE A 45 2.03 -0.77 -8.36
C PHE A 45 3.00 -1.13 -7.22
N PHE A 46 3.82 -0.18 -6.78
CA PHE A 46 4.74 -0.37 -5.66
C PHE A 46 4.01 -0.73 -4.36
N PHE A 47 2.99 0.04 -3.96
CA PHE A 47 2.18 -0.28 -2.78
C PHE A 47 1.51 -1.65 -2.89
N ASN A 48 1.01 -2.01 -4.07
CA ASN A 48 0.35 -3.29 -4.29
C ASN A 48 1.32 -4.48 -4.14
N ILE A 49 2.47 -4.42 -4.79
CA ILE A 49 3.50 -5.47 -4.72
C ILE A 49 3.95 -5.68 -3.29
N ILE A 50 4.36 -4.60 -2.62
CA ILE A 50 4.83 -4.66 -1.24
C ILE A 50 3.74 -5.26 -0.35
N THR A 51 2.49 -4.82 -0.50
CA THR A 51 1.38 -5.33 0.31
C THR A 51 1.11 -6.82 0.07
N ILE A 52 1.15 -7.31 -1.18
CA ILE A 52 0.96 -8.73 -1.50
C ILE A 52 2.11 -9.58 -0.93
N ILE A 53 3.36 -9.17 -1.14
CA ILE A 53 4.54 -9.91 -0.69
C ILE A 53 4.49 -10.09 0.83
N PHE A 54 4.30 -9.01 1.57
CA PHE A 54 4.29 -9.06 3.03
C PHE A 54 3.08 -9.81 3.58
N HIS A 55 1.89 -9.64 2.99
CA HIS A 55 0.71 -10.39 3.40
C HIS A 55 0.90 -11.91 3.21
N TYR A 56 1.54 -12.32 2.12
CA TYR A 56 1.89 -13.71 1.87
C TYR A 56 2.86 -14.26 2.94
N PHE A 57 3.92 -13.53 3.29
CA PHE A 57 4.87 -13.93 4.33
C PHE A 57 4.22 -14.06 5.72
N GLN A 58 3.23 -13.23 6.01
CA GLN A 58 2.53 -13.25 7.29
C GLN A 58 1.56 -14.43 7.41
N ILE A 59 0.91 -14.85 6.32
CA ILE A 59 -0.06 -15.97 6.32
C ILE A 59 0.61 -17.35 6.25
N THR A 60 1.82 -17.46 5.72
CA THR A 60 2.53 -18.75 5.54
C THR A 60 3.19 -19.29 6.82
N GLY A 61 3.02 -18.64 7.98
CA GLY A 61 3.59 -19.05 9.27
C GLY A 61 2.69 -19.88 10.18
N LYS A 62 3.29 -20.48 11.22
CA LYS A 62 2.54 -21.02 12.38
C LYS A 62 1.85 -19.89 13.14
N GLU A 63 0.56 -20.03 13.43
CA GLU A 63 -0.28 -19.03 14.11
C GLU A 63 0.32 -18.54 15.44
N LYS A 64 1.02 -19.42 16.19
CA LYS A 64 1.69 -19.07 17.46
C LYS A 64 2.78 -18.00 17.36
N LYS A 65 3.26 -17.69 16.15
CA LYS A 65 4.25 -16.61 15.89
C LYS A 65 3.67 -15.45 15.08
N PHE A 66 2.34 -15.33 14.99
CA PHE A 66 1.68 -14.28 14.20
C PHE A 66 2.12 -12.88 14.63
N PHE A 67 2.04 -12.55 15.93
CA PHE A 67 2.44 -11.24 16.44
C PHE A 67 3.90 -10.89 16.13
N GLN A 68 4.82 -11.85 16.34
CA GLN A 68 6.25 -11.65 16.07
C GLN A 68 6.50 -11.41 14.58
N LYS A 69 5.89 -12.23 13.70
CA LYS A 69 6.02 -12.06 12.25
C LYS A 69 5.42 -10.74 11.79
N PHE A 70 4.21 -10.41 12.25
CA PHE A 70 3.50 -9.19 11.89
C PHE A 70 4.32 -7.94 12.26
N MET A 71 4.87 -7.90 13.48
CA MET A 71 5.74 -6.80 13.93
C MET A 71 6.97 -6.67 13.04
N LEU A 72 7.73 -7.75 12.84
CA LEU A 72 8.94 -7.73 11.99
C LEU A 72 8.63 -7.29 10.56
N THR A 73 7.58 -7.85 9.94
CA THR A 73 7.21 -7.49 8.58
C THR A 73 6.72 -6.05 8.45
N SER A 74 5.99 -5.55 9.44
CA SER A 74 5.49 -4.18 9.44
C SER A 74 6.65 -3.18 9.60
N THR A 75 7.62 -3.47 10.47
CA THR A 75 8.81 -2.65 10.64
C THR A 75 9.65 -2.60 9.36
N ILE A 76 9.94 -3.75 8.75
CA ILE A 76 10.71 -3.79 7.48
C ILE A 76 9.98 -3.03 6.38
N LYS A 77 8.65 -3.25 6.26
CA LYS A 77 7.82 -2.54 5.29
C LYS A 77 7.86 -1.02 5.49
N LEU A 78 7.79 -0.55 6.73
CA LEU A 78 7.88 0.87 7.06
C LEU A 78 9.21 1.47 6.59
N PHE A 79 10.34 0.80 6.81
CA PHE A 79 11.65 1.27 6.31
C PHE A 79 11.71 1.29 4.77
N ILE A 80 11.18 0.28 4.09
CA ILE A 80 11.10 0.26 2.62
C ILE A 80 10.30 1.47 2.12
N PHE A 81 9.17 1.76 2.76
CA PHE A 81 8.35 2.91 2.40
C PHE A 81 9.03 4.25 2.70
N LEU A 82 9.77 4.37 3.79
CA LEU A 82 10.54 5.59 4.09
C LEU A 82 11.66 5.81 3.08
N ILE A 83 12.44 4.77 2.76
CA ILE A 83 13.52 4.85 1.78
C ILE A 83 12.96 5.28 0.42
N PHE A 84 11.87 4.66 -0.04
CA PHE A 84 11.24 5.03 -1.31
C PHE A 84 10.78 6.50 -1.32
N LEU A 85 10.12 6.96 -0.25
CA LEU A 85 9.69 8.35 -0.13
C LEU A 85 10.87 9.31 -0.18
N ILE A 86 11.93 9.04 0.57
CA ILE A 86 13.13 9.89 0.62
C ILE A 86 13.77 9.95 -0.77
N VAL A 87 14.06 8.80 -1.38
CA VAL A 87 14.69 8.74 -2.72
C VAL A 87 13.88 9.54 -3.73
N TYR A 88 12.56 9.37 -3.75
CA TYR A 88 11.71 10.09 -4.69
C TYR A 88 11.70 11.60 -4.47
N VAL A 89 11.55 12.05 -3.22
CA VAL A 89 11.53 13.48 -2.87
C VAL A 89 12.87 14.15 -3.17
N PHE A 90 13.99 13.44 -2.98
CA PHE A 90 15.32 13.95 -3.31
C PHE A 90 15.52 14.15 -4.82
N LEU A 91 14.97 13.24 -5.64
CA LEU A 91 15.04 13.33 -7.10
C LEU A 91 14.08 14.39 -7.67
N ASN A 92 12.95 14.63 -6.99
CA ASN A 92 11.86 15.46 -7.53
C ASN A 92 11.34 16.47 -6.50
N LYS A 93 12.17 17.48 -6.23
CA LYS A 93 11.91 18.48 -5.17
C LYS A 93 10.75 19.42 -5.50
N GLU A 94 10.51 19.71 -6.77
CA GLU A 94 9.49 20.67 -7.22
C GLU A 94 8.08 20.31 -6.73
N ASN A 95 7.77 19.01 -6.68
CA ASN A 95 6.45 18.50 -6.29
C ASN A 95 6.51 17.67 -5.00
N ALA A 96 7.51 17.88 -4.15
CA ALA A 96 7.74 17.09 -2.94
C ALA A 96 6.53 17.10 -1.98
N ILE A 97 5.98 18.29 -1.68
CA ILE A 97 4.87 18.43 -0.74
C ILE A 97 3.61 17.67 -1.20
N PRO A 98 3.06 17.90 -2.41
CA PRO A 98 1.86 17.17 -2.85
C PRO A 98 2.13 15.66 -2.97
N PHE A 99 3.34 15.25 -3.38
CA PHE A 99 3.73 13.85 -3.40
C PHE A 99 3.71 13.21 -2.01
N ILE A 100 4.32 13.85 -1.00
CA ILE A 100 4.40 13.32 0.38
C ILE A 100 3.00 13.14 0.95
N VAL A 101 2.12 14.14 0.80
CA VAL A 101 0.74 14.07 1.31
C VAL A 101 -0.01 12.91 0.67
N PHE A 102 0.05 12.79 -0.65
CA PHE A 102 -0.61 11.70 -1.37
C PHE A 102 -0.03 10.33 -1.00
N TYR A 103 1.30 10.22 -0.89
CA TYR A 103 2.01 9.03 -0.47
C TYR A 103 1.58 8.55 0.92
N LEU A 104 1.46 9.48 1.87
CA LEU A 104 1.03 9.17 3.23
C LEU A 104 -0.43 8.68 3.26
N ILE A 105 -1.32 9.29 2.48
CA ILE A 105 -2.71 8.84 2.37
C ILE A 105 -2.76 7.40 1.85
N LEU A 106 -2.04 7.11 0.74
CA LEU A 106 -1.95 5.75 0.22
C LEU A 106 -1.38 4.79 1.27
N TYR A 107 -0.30 5.16 1.94
CA TYR A 107 0.31 4.36 2.98
C TYR A 107 -0.70 3.96 4.06
N PHE A 108 -1.46 4.91 4.60
CA PHE A 108 -2.48 4.59 5.61
C PHE A 108 -3.59 3.69 5.07
N ILE A 109 -4.09 3.96 3.85
CA ILE A 109 -5.14 3.14 3.23
C ILE A 109 -4.66 1.68 3.09
N PHE A 110 -3.48 1.45 2.53
CA PHE A 110 -2.93 0.12 2.35
C PHE A 110 -2.61 -0.57 3.68
N GLN A 111 -2.08 0.18 4.66
CA GLN A 111 -1.77 -0.36 5.99
C GLN A 111 -3.04 -0.80 6.74
N ILE A 112 -4.08 0.04 6.76
CA ILE A 112 -5.37 -0.29 7.38
C ILE A 112 -6.00 -1.50 6.70
N PHE A 113 -6.01 -1.51 5.36
CA PHE A 113 -6.54 -2.62 4.58
C PHE A 113 -5.83 -3.94 4.89
N GLU A 114 -4.50 -3.94 4.96
CA GLU A 114 -3.71 -5.13 5.28
C GLU A 114 -4.04 -5.64 6.69
N ILE A 115 -4.06 -4.75 7.69
CA ILE A 115 -4.39 -5.11 9.08
C ILE A 115 -5.78 -5.72 9.17
N ILE A 116 -6.80 -5.09 8.57
CA ILE A 116 -8.18 -5.61 8.55
C ILE A 116 -8.22 -6.99 7.88
N SER A 117 -7.51 -7.17 6.77
CA SER A 117 -7.48 -8.43 6.03
C SER A 117 -6.81 -9.54 6.83
N LEU A 118 -5.73 -9.25 7.54
CA LEU A 118 -5.05 -10.20 8.43
C LEU A 118 -5.94 -10.56 9.61
N LEU A 119 -6.54 -9.58 10.27
CA LEU A 119 -7.48 -9.83 11.37
C LEU A 119 -8.61 -10.76 10.91
N LYS A 120 -9.21 -10.52 9.75
CA LYS A 120 -10.21 -11.43 9.16
C LYS A 120 -9.65 -12.81 8.81
N ALA A 121 -8.37 -12.91 8.44
CA ALA A 121 -7.74 -14.19 8.10
C ALA A 121 -7.41 -15.05 9.33
N PHE A 122 -7.16 -14.43 10.49
CA PHE A 122 -6.79 -15.09 11.75
C PHE A 122 -7.92 -15.16 12.78
N LYS A 123 -8.98 -14.35 12.65
CA LYS A 123 -10.20 -14.48 13.43
C LYS A 123 -10.94 -15.74 12.96
N LYS A 124 -10.87 -16.80 13.78
CA LYS A 124 -11.80 -17.94 13.71
C LYS A 124 -13.20 -17.48 14.08
#